data_AF-A0A818UWE5-F1
#
_entry.id   AF-A0A818UWE5-F1
#
_cell.length_a   1.000
_cell.length_b   1.000
_cell.length_c   1.000
_cell.angle_alpha   90.00
_cell.angle_beta   90.00
_cell.angle_gamma   90.00
#
_symmetry.space_group_name_H-M   'P 1'
#
loop_
_entity.id
_entity.type
_entity.pdbx_description
1 polymer ?
#
loop_
_entity_poly.entity_id
_entity_poly.type
_entity_poly.pdbx_seq_one_letter_code
_entity_poly.pdbx_strand_id
1 'polypeptide(L)'
;MSSSTQSLESRNAMFMWFQLFIEVLLRMHHTSNARQELIDICKKNDRENSLELSIINEFESTYKSENAIWWYTRECCFYRILNKALRIQDFDMLFLLRFFITDLSKQLNKEYDRCLREMPTRDIIRVYRGQAIHVNELKLIKASIGEFISMNSFLSTSLRRSTALSFVNTIELHDEIDRVLFEIDIDPRAKTKAFSNIDQLSYFKCEDEVLIMLGALFRIESVNRDNEKQFWIVHVTLANEDDYHLKETFVHMKEKIGDETNLHSIGKILTEMGEYEQARKCYKRMIYEAQIDESIGYSGLGWADHWLNEYDEALNNTQRALSLIDELLPDICNEKGKLYSSMGLIYWRKKQYDQALKNLKKALDIQEKILPSDHPDLLATYNRSAITYSAMNEVQMAFEYYDKCLNIRLATLPHDHPDIATSYNNLGWMTGLHEQFVYMSKRGSLPGPKLTVPFIGGIIHMLLLPYDF
;
A
#
# COMPACT_ATOMS: atom_id res chain seq x y z
N MET A 1 3.39 -4.91 23.11
CA MET A 1 4.02 -3.60 23.35
C MET A 1 5.34 -3.55 22.59
N SER A 2 5.30 -3.01 21.38
CA SER A 2 6.46 -2.49 20.64
C SER A 2 5.88 -1.53 19.60
N SER A 3 5.47 -0.33 20.05
CA SER A 3 5.22 0.78 19.13
C SER A 3 6.59 1.25 18.65
N SER A 4 7.10 0.61 17.59
CA SER A 4 8.15 1.21 16.79
C SER A 4 7.62 2.55 16.30
N THR A 5 8.28 3.63 16.71
CA THR A 5 8.12 4.94 16.11
C THR A 5 8.65 4.85 14.68
N GLN A 6 7.83 4.32 13.78
CA GLN A 6 7.99 4.45 12.34
C GLN A 6 8.03 5.94 12.00
N SER A 7 9.00 6.36 11.19
CA SER A 7 9.07 7.72 10.63
C SER A 7 7.82 7.97 9.76
N LEU A 8 7.39 9.22 9.63
CA LEU A 8 6.25 9.52 8.75
C LEU A 8 6.58 9.21 7.28
N GLU A 9 7.87 9.19 6.87
CA GLU A 9 8.34 8.66 5.58
C GLU A 9 7.88 7.21 5.33
N SER A 10 8.02 6.30 6.30
CA SER A 10 7.52 4.92 6.17
C SER A 10 5.98 4.85 6.14
N ARG A 11 5.28 5.84 6.73
CA ARG A 11 3.83 6.01 6.57
C ARG A 11 3.45 6.64 5.22
N ASN A 12 4.32 7.46 4.63
CA ASN A 12 4.12 8.07 3.32
C ASN A 12 4.17 7.00 2.23
N ALA A 13 5.05 6.00 2.34
CA ALA A 13 5.04 4.82 1.47
C ALA A 13 3.76 4.00 1.62
N MET A 14 3.33 3.71 2.85
CA MET A 14 2.08 2.98 3.12
C MET A 14 0.85 3.72 2.58
N PHE A 15 0.82 5.05 2.68
CA PHE A 15 -0.24 5.84 2.05
C PHE A 15 -0.24 5.69 0.53
N MET A 16 0.92 5.80 -0.14
CA MET A 16 0.99 5.66 -1.60
C MET A 16 0.53 4.27 -2.05
N TRP A 17 0.88 3.21 -1.30
CA TRP A 17 0.35 1.87 -1.55
C TRP A 17 -1.17 1.80 -1.37
N PHE A 18 -1.70 2.40 -0.32
CA PHE A 18 -3.14 2.46 -0.11
C PHE A 18 -3.85 3.28 -1.20
N GLN A 19 -3.23 4.35 -1.71
CA GLN A 19 -3.74 5.13 -2.82
C GLN A 19 -3.79 4.29 -4.11
N LEU A 20 -2.75 3.53 -4.41
CA LEU A 20 -2.75 2.57 -5.52
C LEU A 20 -3.82 1.49 -5.34
N PHE A 21 -4.02 1.00 -4.11
CA PHE A 21 -5.10 0.05 -3.80
C PHE A 21 -6.46 0.66 -4.15
N ILE A 22 -6.72 1.90 -3.74
CA ILE A 22 -7.96 2.60 -4.08
C ILE A 22 -8.08 2.86 -5.59
N GLU A 23 -7.01 3.24 -6.29
CA GLU A 23 -7.02 3.46 -7.74
C GLU A 23 -7.42 2.17 -8.49
N VAL A 24 -6.81 1.04 -8.10
CA VAL A 24 -7.17 -0.28 -8.64
C VAL A 24 -8.62 -0.60 -8.31
N LEU A 25 -9.03 -0.44 -7.05
CA LEU A 25 -10.38 -0.74 -6.58
C LEU A 25 -11.47 0.03 -7.33
N LEU A 26 -11.23 1.31 -7.64
CA LEU A 26 -12.14 2.19 -8.38
C LEU A 26 -12.31 1.80 -9.86
N ARG A 27 -11.30 1.14 -10.44
CA ARG A 27 -11.31 0.71 -11.85
C ARG A 27 -11.75 -0.75 -12.03
N MET A 28 -11.76 -1.54 -10.96
CA MET A 28 -12.24 -2.92 -10.99
C MET A 28 -13.72 -3.02 -11.36
N HIS A 29 -14.04 -3.99 -12.23
CA HIS A 29 -15.43 -4.30 -12.55
C HIS A 29 -16.20 -4.82 -11.31
N HIS A 30 -17.46 -4.39 -11.19
CA HIS A 30 -18.32 -4.82 -10.09
C HIS A 30 -18.84 -6.24 -10.33
N THR A 31 -18.41 -7.22 -9.53
CA THR A 31 -19.19 -8.46 -9.36
C THR A 31 -20.58 -8.13 -8.82
N SER A 32 -21.62 -8.69 -9.44
CA SER A 32 -23.03 -8.41 -9.15
C SER A 32 -23.46 -8.74 -7.72
N ASN A 33 -22.73 -9.64 -7.04
CA ASN A 33 -23.12 -10.14 -5.72
C ASN A 33 -22.69 -9.25 -4.54
N ALA A 34 -21.70 -8.35 -4.72
CA ALA A 34 -21.12 -7.61 -3.60
C ALA A 34 -22.10 -6.68 -2.87
N ARG A 35 -23.08 -6.12 -3.60
CA ARG A 35 -24.14 -5.30 -3.01
C ARG A 35 -25.03 -6.13 -2.08
N GLN A 36 -25.43 -7.32 -2.50
CA GLN A 36 -26.28 -8.18 -1.68
C GLN A 36 -25.53 -8.67 -0.44
N GLU A 37 -24.27 -9.07 -0.62
CA GLU A 37 -23.41 -9.48 0.50
C GLU A 37 -23.25 -8.39 1.55
N LEU A 38 -23.04 -7.13 1.13
CA LEU A 38 -23.00 -5.98 2.03
C LEU A 38 -24.33 -5.80 2.79
N ILE A 39 -25.46 -5.90 2.09
CA ILE A 39 -26.80 -5.78 2.69
C ILE A 39 -27.01 -6.87 3.74
N ASP A 40 -26.64 -8.11 3.43
CA ASP A 40 -26.79 -9.24 4.33
C ASP A 40 -25.93 -9.07 5.60
N ILE A 41 -24.70 -8.56 5.45
CA ILE A 41 -23.84 -8.20 6.59
C ILE A 41 -24.48 -7.10 7.44
N CYS A 42 -25.01 -6.04 6.83
CA CYS A 42 -25.67 -4.95 7.55
C CYS A 42 -26.91 -5.46 8.30
N LYS A 43 -27.79 -6.23 7.64
CA LYS A 43 -28.97 -6.85 8.27
C LYS A 43 -28.58 -7.77 9.42
N LYS A 44 -27.43 -8.45 9.34
CA LYS A 44 -26.92 -9.31 10.41
C LYS A 44 -26.38 -8.52 11.60
N ASN A 45 -25.70 -7.40 11.37
CA ASN A 45 -25.12 -6.58 12.42
C ASN A 45 -26.18 -5.74 13.16
N ASP A 46 -27.22 -5.28 12.46
CA ASP A 46 -28.25 -4.39 13.00
C ASP A 46 -29.60 -5.10 13.26
N ARG A 47 -29.59 -6.42 13.54
CA ARG A 47 -30.81 -7.24 13.71
C ARG A 47 -31.82 -6.72 14.73
N GLU A 48 -31.34 -6.01 15.76
CA GLU A 48 -32.17 -5.49 16.85
C GLU A 48 -32.56 -4.01 16.63
N ASN A 49 -31.99 -3.34 15.62
CA ASN A 49 -32.23 -1.93 15.35
C ASN A 49 -33.27 -1.77 14.22
N SER A 50 -34.54 -1.62 14.61
CA SER A 50 -35.66 -1.51 13.66
C SER A 50 -35.54 -0.31 12.70
N LEU A 51 -34.95 0.79 13.16
CA LEU A 51 -34.70 1.98 12.34
C LEU A 51 -33.69 1.66 11.24
N GLU A 52 -32.53 1.10 11.60
CA GLU A 52 -31.47 0.75 10.64
C GLU A 52 -31.93 -0.34 9.66
N LEU A 53 -32.70 -1.33 10.12
CA LEU A 53 -33.29 -2.34 9.22
C LEU A 53 -34.21 -1.70 8.16
N SER A 54 -35.01 -0.70 8.53
CA SER A 54 -35.82 0.06 7.57
C SER A 54 -34.94 0.80 6.56
N ILE A 55 -33.85 1.42 7.01
CA ILE A 55 -32.90 2.15 6.15
C ILE A 55 -32.21 1.19 5.19
N ILE A 56 -31.82 0.00 5.65
CA ILE A 56 -31.19 -1.03 4.81
C ILE A 56 -32.17 -1.55 3.76
N ASN A 57 -33.44 -1.78 4.11
CA ASN A 57 -34.47 -2.21 3.14
C ASN A 57 -34.78 -1.10 2.12
N GLU A 58 -34.76 0.17 2.55
CA GLU A 58 -34.87 1.33 1.66
C GLU A 58 -33.67 1.37 0.70
N PHE A 59 -32.45 1.18 1.18
CA PHE A 59 -31.25 1.11 0.35
C PHE A 59 -31.32 -0.03 -0.67
N GLU A 60 -31.73 -1.22 -0.23
CA GLU A 60 -31.88 -2.41 -1.08
C GLU A 60 -32.85 -2.13 -2.25
N SER A 61 -33.98 -1.47 -1.98
CA SER A 61 -35.02 -1.20 -2.97
C SER A 61 -34.77 0.04 -3.84
N THR A 62 -34.08 1.06 -3.32
CA THR A 62 -34.01 2.39 -3.96
C THR A 62 -32.62 2.83 -4.40
N TYR A 63 -31.53 2.21 -3.93
CA TYR A 63 -30.18 2.66 -4.25
C TYR A 63 -29.90 2.59 -5.75
N LYS A 64 -29.38 3.71 -6.27
CA LYS A 64 -28.88 3.92 -7.62
C LYS A 64 -27.52 4.60 -7.54
N SER A 65 -26.68 4.37 -8.53
CA SER A 65 -25.34 4.98 -8.64
C SER A 65 -25.38 6.51 -8.66
N GLU A 66 -26.51 7.12 -9.03
CA GLU A 66 -26.77 8.57 -9.04
C GLU A 66 -27.08 9.15 -7.65
N ASN A 67 -27.35 8.32 -6.64
CA ASN A 67 -27.73 8.75 -5.29
C ASN A 67 -26.67 8.41 -4.22
N ALA A 68 -25.47 7.96 -4.60
CA ALA A 68 -24.37 7.63 -3.69
C ALA A 68 -23.98 8.76 -2.73
N ILE A 69 -23.87 10.02 -3.18
CA ILE A 69 -23.57 11.16 -2.26
C ILE A 69 -24.65 11.31 -1.20
N TRP A 70 -25.92 11.22 -1.59
CA TRP A 70 -27.06 11.31 -0.66
C TRP A 70 -27.02 10.20 0.39
N TRP A 71 -26.70 8.97 -0.03
CA TRP A 71 -26.56 7.84 0.89
C TRP A 71 -25.32 7.93 1.79
N TYR A 72 -24.23 8.51 1.27
CA TYR A 72 -23.02 8.73 2.04
C TYR A 72 -23.21 9.77 3.13
N THR A 73 -23.92 10.86 2.84
CA THR A 73 -24.17 11.96 3.77
C THR A 73 -25.32 11.68 4.74
N ARG A 74 -26.09 10.61 4.52
CA ARG A 74 -27.08 10.12 5.49
C ARG A 74 -26.37 9.45 6.66
N GLU A 75 -26.72 9.84 7.88
CA GLU A 75 -26.26 9.20 9.12
C GLU A 75 -26.80 7.76 9.27
N CYS A 76 -26.28 6.83 8.47
CA CYS A 76 -26.72 5.44 8.39
C CYS A 76 -25.57 4.44 8.54
N CYS A 77 -25.88 3.15 8.61
CA CYS A 77 -24.89 2.08 8.69
C CYS A 77 -23.83 2.14 7.57
N PHE A 78 -24.21 2.47 6.33
CA PHE A 78 -23.28 2.50 5.18
C PHE A 78 -22.18 3.55 5.35
N TYR A 79 -22.54 4.77 5.78
CA TYR A 79 -21.60 5.82 6.11
C TYR A 79 -20.61 5.38 7.21
N ARG A 80 -21.14 4.79 8.30
CA ARG A 80 -20.30 4.34 9.43
C ARG A 80 -19.36 3.22 9.04
N ILE A 81 -19.85 2.23 8.30
CA ILE A 81 -19.06 1.08 7.84
C ILE A 81 -17.97 1.54 6.89
N LEU A 82 -18.29 2.37 5.88
CA LEU A 82 -17.29 2.86 4.94
C LEU A 82 -16.20 3.67 5.64
N ASN A 83 -16.57 4.66 6.46
CA ASN A 83 -15.59 5.47 7.19
C ASN A 83 -14.77 4.68 8.21
N LYS A 84 -15.34 3.63 8.80
CA LYS A 84 -14.58 2.71 9.64
C LYS A 84 -13.59 1.90 8.80
N ALA A 85 -14.04 1.28 7.71
CA ALA A 85 -13.22 0.45 6.84
C ALA A 85 -12.05 1.23 6.24
N LEU A 86 -12.30 2.45 5.80
CA LEU A 86 -11.30 3.39 5.30
C LEU A 86 -10.25 3.78 6.36
N ARG A 87 -10.69 3.99 7.60
CA ARG A 87 -9.80 4.38 8.72
C ARG A 87 -8.90 3.24 9.19
N ILE A 88 -9.44 2.02 9.27
CA ILE A 88 -8.69 0.86 9.75
C ILE A 88 -8.12 0.00 8.63
N GLN A 89 -8.25 0.46 7.37
CA GLN A 89 -7.85 -0.27 6.16
C GLN A 89 -8.43 -1.70 6.12
N ASP A 90 -9.73 -1.83 6.39
CA ASP A 90 -10.46 -3.11 6.30
C ASP A 90 -10.67 -3.46 4.82
N PHE A 91 -9.68 -4.11 4.22
CA PHE A 91 -9.67 -4.44 2.80
C PHE A 91 -10.84 -5.32 2.36
N ASP A 92 -11.32 -6.22 3.23
CA ASP A 92 -12.47 -7.09 2.93
C ASP A 92 -13.73 -6.22 2.77
N MET A 93 -13.98 -5.30 3.71
CA MET A 93 -15.11 -4.38 3.63
C MET A 93 -14.97 -3.34 2.51
N LEU A 94 -13.76 -2.82 2.26
CA LEU A 94 -13.49 -1.92 1.14
C LEU A 94 -13.76 -2.61 -0.20
N PHE A 95 -13.38 -3.88 -0.32
CA PHE A 95 -13.68 -4.68 -1.49
C PHE A 95 -15.20 -4.82 -1.70
N LEU A 96 -15.97 -5.11 -0.65
CA LEU A 96 -17.44 -5.17 -0.74
C LEU A 96 -18.07 -3.82 -1.10
N LEU A 97 -17.56 -2.74 -0.52
CA LEU A 97 -18.02 -1.37 -0.74
C LEU A 97 -17.53 -0.76 -2.06
N ARG A 98 -16.71 -1.46 -2.86
CA ARG A 98 -16.12 -0.91 -4.09
C ARG A 98 -17.14 -0.31 -5.06
N PHE A 99 -18.35 -0.90 -5.16
CA PHE A 99 -19.41 -0.36 -6.01
C PHE A 99 -19.84 1.04 -5.50
N PHE A 100 -20.03 1.16 -4.19
CA PHE A 100 -20.46 2.40 -3.55
C PHE A 100 -19.36 3.46 -3.60
N ILE A 101 -18.11 3.08 -3.34
CA ILE A 101 -16.93 3.96 -3.45
C ILE A 101 -16.76 4.47 -4.89
N THR A 102 -16.97 3.60 -5.88
CA THR A 102 -16.89 3.94 -7.31
C THR A 102 -18.01 4.91 -7.71
N ASP A 103 -19.25 4.64 -7.31
CA ASP A 103 -20.38 5.51 -7.58
C ASP A 103 -20.20 6.89 -6.92
N LEU A 104 -19.74 6.92 -5.66
CA LEU A 104 -19.43 8.15 -4.93
C LEU A 104 -18.33 8.95 -5.64
N SER A 105 -17.23 8.30 -6.04
CA SER A 105 -16.14 8.95 -6.78
C SER A 105 -16.60 9.49 -8.14
N LYS A 106 -17.43 8.76 -8.89
CA LYS A 106 -17.99 9.23 -10.17
C LYS A 106 -18.88 10.45 -10.00
N GLN A 107 -19.72 10.48 -8.97
CA GLN A 107 -20.55 11.65 -8.69
C GLN A 107 -19.72 12.86 -8.28
N LEU A 108 -18.77 12.69 -7.36
CA LEU A 108 -17.88 13.78 -6.94
C LEU A 108 -17.13 14.36 -8.14
N ASN A 109 -16.58 13.51 -9.02
CA ASN A 109 -15.92 13.98 -10.23
C ASN A 109 -16.84 14.82 -11.14
N LYS A 110 -18.11 14.42 -11.28
CA LYS A 110 -19.10 15.17 -12.06
C LYS A 110 -19.42 16.52 -11.44
N GLU A 111 -19.53 16.57 -10.11
CA GLU A 111 -19.80 17.81 -9.37
C GLU A 111 -18.60 18.74 -9.31
N TYR A 112 -17.37 18.22 -9.25
CA TYR A 112 -16.16 19.03 -9.39
C TYR A 112 -16.16 19.80 -10.72
N ASP A 113 -16.47 19.12 -11.81
CA ASP A 113 -16.54 19.75 -13.14
C ASP A 113 -17.65 20.81 -13.20
N ARG A 114 -18.75 20.64 -12.46
CA ARG A 114 -19.80 21.67 -12.29
C ARG A 114 -19.29 22.87 -11.49
N CYS A 115 -18.70 22.63 -10.32
CA CYS A 115 -18.16 23.65 -9.44
C CYS A 115 -17.14 24.54 -10.17
N LEU A 116 -16.23 23.95 -10.94
CA LEU A 116 -15.24 24.69 -11.74
C LEU A 116 -15.87 25.63 -12.78
N ARG A 117 -17.02 25.27 -13.36
CA ARG A 117 -17.72 26.14 -14.33
C ARG A 117 -18.44 27.30 -13.64
N GLU A 118 -18.93 27.06 -12.43
CA GLU A 118 -19.76 28.02 -11.68
C GLU A 118 -18.92 28.99 -10.84
N MET A 119 -17.67 28.64 -10.48
CA MET A 119 -16.75 29.48 -9.71
C MET A 119 -15.94 30.42 -10.62
N PRO A 120 -16.13 31.75 -10.55
CA PRO A 120 -15.49 32.70 -11.43
C PRO A 120 -14.30 33.41 -10.77
N THR A 121 -13.39 32.73 -10.05
CA THR A 121 -12.10 33.33 -9.63
C THR A 121 -11.03 32.28 -9.40
N ARG A 122 -9.79 32.63 -9.76
CA ARG A 122 -8.56 31.82 -9.63
C ARG A 122 -8.00 31.80 -8.19
N ASP A 123 -8.85 32.07 -7.21
CA ASP A 123 -8.44 32.27 -5.82
C ASP A 123 -8.47 30.95 -5.06
N ILE A 124 -7.59 30.83 -4.06
CA ILE A 124 -7.52 29.67 -3.17
C ILE A 124 -8.83 29.58 -2.38
N ILE A 125 -9.43 28.39 -2.35
CA ILE A 125 -10.62 28.09 -1.55
C ILE A 125 -10.14 27.52 -0.22
N ARG A 126 -10.64 28.08 0.89
CA ARG A 126 -10.39 27.52 2.23
C ARG A 126 -11.62 26.78 2.74
N VAL A 127 -11.43 25.52 3.12
CA VAL A 127 -12.44 24.72 3.83
C VAL A 127 -11.96 24.39 5.24
N TYR A 128 -12.92 24.15 6.12
CA TYR A 128 -12.68 23.96 7.55
C TYR A 128 -13.24 22.64 8.05
N ARG A 129 -12.52 22.01 8.96
CA ARG A 129 -12.98 20.81 9.67
C ARG A 129 -12.57 20.83 11.13
N GLY A 130 -13.55 20.66 12.02
CA GLY A 130 -13.31 20.41 13.44
C GLY A 130 -13.26 18.91 13.72
N GLN A 131 -12.25 18.43 14.43
CA GLN A 131 -12.20 17.04 14.88
C GLN A 131 -11.42 16.84 16.18
N ALA A 132 -11.71 15.72 16.84
CA ALA A 132 -10.94 15.20 17.94
C ALA A 132 -9.72 14.45 17.39
N ILE A 133 -8.54 14.69 17.94
CA ILE A 133 -7.30 13.97 17.58
C ILE A 133 -6.64 13.44 18.85
N HIS A 134 -6.10 12.22 18.77
CA HIS A 134 -5.34 11.66 19.87
C HIS A 134 -4.03 12.45 20.09
N VAL A 135 -3.64 12.73 21.33
CA VAL A 135 -2.47 13.58 21.65
C VAL A 135 -1.18 13.08 20.97
N ASN A 136 -0.98 11.76 20.88
CA ASN A 136 0.16 11.19 20.16
C ASN A 136 0.14 11.45 18.65
N GLU A 137 -1.05 11.42 18.02
CA GLU A 137 -1.20 11.74 16.60
C GLU A 137 -0.92 13.22 16.35
N LEU A 138 -1.40 14.10 17.25
CA LEU A 138 -1.10 15.52 17.17
C LEU A 138 0.40 15.82 17.33
N LYS A 139 1.12 15.08 18.20
CA LYS A 139 2.59 15.20 18.31
C LYS A 139 3.29 14.82 17.00
N LEU A 140 2.81 13.80 16.30
CA LEU A 140 3.35 13.41 15.00
C LEU A 140 3.08 14.50 13.95
N ILE A 141 1.85 15.03 13.87
CA ILE A 141 1.51 16.13 12.95
C ILE A 141 2.43 17.34 13.18
N LYS A 142 2.72 17.69 14.45
CA LYS A 142 3.64 18.78 14.80
C LYS A 142 5.08 18.53 14.38
N ALA A 143 5.55 17.29 14.47
CA ALA A 143 6.91 16.92 14.07
C ALA A 143 7.08 16.85 12.54
N SER A 144 5.98 16.82 11.79
CA SER A 144 5.96 16.56 10.35
C SER A 144 5.56 17.79 9.52
N ILE A 145 5.84 18.99 10.02
CA ILE A 145 5.61 20.23 9.28
C ILE A 145 6.49 20.22 8.01
N GLY A 146 5.88 20.51 6.86
CA GLY A 146 6.49 20.43 5.54
C GLY A 146 6.27 19.09 4.83
N GLU A 147 5.88 18.04 5.56
CA GLU A 147 5.56 16.72 5.00
C GLU A 147 4.10 16.62 4.56
N PHE A 148 3.75 15.49 3.94
CA PHE A 148 2.42 15.20 3.47
C PHE A 148 1.59 14.41 4.49
N ILE A 149 0.28 14.66 4.49
CA ILE A 149 -0.74 13.90 5.19
C ILE A 149 -1.81 13.49 4.19
N SER A 150 -2.12 12.19 4.18
CA SER A 150 -3.27 11.68 3.46
C SER A 150 -4.50 11.68 4.35
N MET A 151 -5.63 12.02 3.74
CA MET A 151 -6.93 11.71 4.28
C MET A 151 -7.44 10.42 3.64
N ASN A 152 -7.36 9.32 4.39
CA ASN A 152 -7.87 8.01 3.94
C ASN A 152 -9.41 7.95 3.94
N SER A 153 -10.14 9.07 3.91
CA SER A 153 -11.60 9.10 3.96
C SER A 153 -12.18 10.25 3.14
N PHE A 154 -13.43 10.12 2.71
CA PHE A 154 -14.15 11.24 2.11
C PHE A 154 -14.43 12.28 3.21
N LEU A 155 -13.63 13.32 3.24
CA LEU A 155 -13.61 14.27 4.34
C LEU A 155 -14.73 15.28 4.16
N SER A 156 -15.73 15.24 5.04
CA SER A 156 -16.72 16.31 5.14
C SER A 156 -16.10 17.55 5.78
N THR A 157 -16.24 18.67 5.09
CA THR A 157 -15.69 19.98 5.42
C THR A 157 -16.73 21.07 5.12
N SER A 158 -16.51 22.28 5.60
CA SER A 158 -17.41 23.42 5.34
C SER A 158 -16.63 24.65 4.87
N LEU A 159 -17.23 25.48 4.01
CA LEU A 159 -16.68 26.79 3.67
C LEU A 159 -16.77 27.78 4.83
N ARG A 160 -17.61 27.48 5.84
CA ARG A 160 -17.83 28.32 7.01
C ARG A 160 -17.00 27.86 8.20
N ARG A 161 -16.01 28.66 8.59
CA ARG A 161 -15.19 28.43 9.79
C ARG A 161 -16.01 28.27 11.07
N SER A 162 -17.11 29.03 11.21
CA SER A 162 -18.00 28.95 12.37
C SER A 162 -18.64 27.57 12.54
N THR A 163 -18.99 26.91 11.44
CA THR A 163 -19.56 25.56 11.44
C THR A 163 -18.54 24.54 11.96
N ALA A 164 -17.30 24.59 11.49
CA ALA A 164 -16.24 23.73 12.01
C ALA A 164 -15.97 23.98 13.50
N LEU A 165 -15.97 25.25 13.93
CA LEU A 165 -15.77 25.63 15.33
C LEU A 165 -16.89 25.15 16.25
N SER A 166 -18.16 25.10 15.81
CA SER A 166 -19.22 24.53 16.64
C SER A 166 -18.96 23.07 16.96
N PHE A 167 -18.47 22.28 15.99
CA PHE A 167 -18.04 20.90 16.24
C PHE A 167 -16.84 20.82 17.19
N VAL A 168 -15.82 21.67 17.00
CA VAL A 168 -14.65 21.72 17.90
C VAL A 168 -15.08 21.95 19.35
N ASN A 169 -16.03 22.87 19.57
CA ASN A 169 -16.48 23.24 20.91
C ASN A 169 -17.33 22.16 21.59
N THR A 170 -17.99 21.28 20.82
CA THR A 170 -18.77 20.16 21.36
C THR A 170 -17.92 18.96 21.80
N ILE A 171 -16.65 18.88 21.39
CA ILE A 171 -15.77 17.74 21.73
C ILE A 171 -15.39 17.80 23.20
N GLU A 172 -15.71 16.77 23.96
CA GLU A 172 -15.24 16.61 25.34
C GLU A 172 -13.73 16.32 25.35
N LEU A 173 -12.98 17.10 26.14
CA LEU A 173 -11.53 16.91 26.30
C LEU A 173 -11.27 15.87 27.39
N HIS A 174 -10.25 15.04 27.18
CA HIS A 174 -9.67 14.16 28.19
C HIS A 174 -8.17 13.99 27.92
N ASP A 175 -7.44 13.32 28.82
CA ASP A 175 -5.97 13.26 28.80
C ASP A 175 -5.33 12.73 27.50
N GLU A 176 -6.11 12.03 26.67
CA GLU A 176 -5.64 11.40 25.43
C GLU A 176 -6.16 12.08 24.16
N ILE A 177 -7.12 13.02 24.26
CA ILE A 177 -7.75 13.69 23.11
C ILE A 177 -7.59 15.20 23.19
N ASP A 178 -7.15 15.78 22.08
CA ASP A 178 -7.10 17.21 21.84
C ASP A 178 -8.12 17.64 20.76
N ARG A 179 -8.53 18.90 20.84
CA ARG A 179 -9.37 19.58 19.86
C ARG A 179 -8.52 20.15 18.73
N VAL A 180 -8.88 19.85 17.47
CA VAL A 180 -8.17 20.36 16.30
C VAL A 180 -9.14 20.95 15.27
N LEU A 181 -8.80 22.15 14.80
CA LEU A 181 -9.40 22.78 13.63
C LEU A 181 -8.40 22.67 12.47
N PHE A 182 -8.80 21.96 11.42
CA PHE A 182 -8.10 22.02 10.14
C PHE A 182 -8.58 23.22 9.35
N GLU A 183 -7.61 24.00 8.87
CA GLU A 183 -7.80 25.00 7.82
C GLU A 183 -7.11 24.44 6.57
N ILE A 184 -7.91 24.10 5.55
CA ILE A 184 -7.46 23.38 4.37
C ILE A 184 -7.56 24.33 3.17
N ASP A 185 -6.41 24.70 2.63
CA ASP A 185 -6.31 25.51 1.42
C ASP A 185 -6.29 24.64 0.18
N ILE A 186 -7.16 24.96 -0.76
CA ILE A 186 -7.35 24.23 -2.00
C ILE A 186 -7.18 25.20 -3.16
N ASP A 187 -6.16 24.97 -3.99
CA ASP A 187 -6.00 25.68 -5.24
C ASP A 187 -6.80 24.98 -6.35
N PRO A 188 -7.91 25.56 -6.85
CA PRO A 188 -8.71 24.92 -7.90
C PRO A 188 -7.98 24.82 -9.25
N ARG A 189 -6.80 25.46 -9.41
CA ARG A 189 -5.95 25.36 -10.61
C ARG A 189 -5.01 24.15 -10.60
N ALA A 190 -4.84 23.51 -9.43
CA ALA A 190 -4.10 22.27 -9.37
C ALA A 190 -4.76 21.24 -10.31
N LYS A 191 -3.97 20.41 -10.98
CA LYS A 191 -4.49 19.36 -11.87
C LYS A 191 -5.22 18.24 -11.12
N THR A 192 -5.24 18.32 -9.80
CA THR A 192 -5.80 17.33 -8.88
C THR A 192 -7.29 17.57 -8.65
N LYS A 193 -8.14 16.61 -9.04
CA LYS A 193 -9.56 16.58 -8.66
C LYS A 193 -9.68 16.12 -7.21
N ALA A 194 -9.72 17.05 -6.27
CA ALA A 194 -9.61 16.72 -4.85
C ALA A 194 -10.83 17.06 -3.99
N PHE A 195 -11.81 17.80 -4.51
CA PHE A 195 -12.95 18.24 -3.71
C PHE A 195 -14.20 18.50 -4.56
N SER A 196 -15.37 18.58 -3.94
CA SER A 196 -16.60 19.06 -4.58
C SER A 196 -17.55 19.67 -3.56
N ASN A 197 -18.22 20.77 -3.92
CA ASN A 197 -19.36 21.25 -3.16
C ASN A 197 -20.56 20.35 -3.48
N ILE A 198 -21.16 19.77 -2.43
CA ILE A 198 -22.22 18.77 -2.54
C ILE A 198 -23.52 19.19 -1.85
N ASP A 199 -23.67 20.46 -1.48
CA ASP A 199 -24.84 21.05 -0.82
C ASP A 199 -26.19 20.56 -1.40
N GLN A 200 -26.32 20.53 -2.73
CA GLN A 200 -27.54 20.14 -3.44
C GLN A 200 -27.79 18.63 -3.48
N LEU A 201 -26.75 17.83 -3.23
CA LEU A 201 -26.79 16.36 -3.28
C LEU A 201 -26.75 15.72 -1.88
N SER A 202 -26.32 16.46 -0.86
CA SER A 202 -26.28 16.00 0.51
C SER A 202 -27.68 15.64 1.01
N TYR A 203 -27.74 14.65 1.90
CA TYR A 203 -28.94 14.33 2.66
C TYR A 203 -29.44 15.56 3.44
N PHE A 204 -28.50 16.36 3.96
CA PHE A 204 -28.78 17.58 4.69
C PHE A 204 -28.78 18.78 3.74
N LYS A 205 -29.93 19.01 3.07
CA LYS A 205 -30.12 20.06 2.05
C LYS A 205 -29.81 21.51 2.47
N CYS A 206 -29.65 21.76 3.76
CA CYS A 206 -29.36 23.09 4.31
C CYS A 206 -27.90 23.23 4.77
N GLU A 207 -27.10 22.18 4.66
CA GLU A 207 -25.70 22.18 5.06
C GLU A 207 -24.81 22.60 3.91
N ASP A 208 -23.84 23.44 4.24
CA ASP A 208 -22.78 23.86 3.33
C ASP A 208 -21.65 22.85 3.49
N GLU A 209 -21.71 21.81 2.66
CA GLU A 209 -20.87 20.63 2.74
C GLU A 209 -19.97 20.52 1.50
N VAL A 210 -18.67 20.51 1.75
CA VAL A 210 -17.64 20.23 0.76
C VAL A 210 -17.01 18.88 1.11
N LEU A 211 -17.10 17.93 0.18
CA LEU A 211 -16.42 16.65 0.32
C LEU A 211 -15.06 16.70 -0.36
N ILE A 212 -14.02 16.37 0.40
CA ILE A 212 -12.70 16.05 -0.15
C ILE A 212 -12.74 14.59 -0.63
N MET A 213 -12.21 14.37 -1.82
CA MET A 213 -12.16 13.06 -2.46
C MET A 213 -11.15 12.14 -1.78
N LEU A 214 -11.45 10.84 -1.78
CA LEU A 214 -10.55 9.81 -1.29
C LEU A 214 -9.23 9.82 -2.08
N GLY A 215 -8.10 9.80 -1.37
CA GLY A 215 -6.76 9.83 -1.97
C GLY A 215 -6.19 11.24 -2.19
N ALA A 216 -6.90 12.30 -1.78
CA ALA A 216 -6.33 13.64 -1.76
C ALA A 216 -5.20 13.74 -0.73
N LEU A 217 -4.09 14.34 -1.15
CA LEU A 217 -2.89 14.53 -0.35
C LEU A 217 -2.73 16.00 0.04
N PHE A 218 -2.35 16.26 1.29
CA PHE A 218 -2.19 17.62 1.81
C PHE A 218 -0.80 17.80 2.40
N ARG A 219 -0.18 18.95 2.22
CA ARG A 219 1.06 19.33 2.91
C ARG A 219 0.72 20.02 4.21
N ILE A 220 1.39 19.66 5.30
CA ILE A 220 1.24 20.32 6.61
C ILE A 220 2.07 21.60 6.59
N GLU A 221 1.43 22.77 6.59
CA GLU A 221 2.11 24.07 6.54
C GLU A 221 2.48 24.56 7.93
N SER A 222 1.55 24.46 8.88
CA SER A 222 1.80 24.90 10.25
C SER A 222 0.84 24.25 11.26
N VAL A 223 1.28 24.21 12.52
CA VAL A 223 0.47 23.77 13.66
C VAL A 223 0.58 24.81 14.76
N ASN A 224 -0.50 25.53 15.00
CA ASN A 224 -0.57 26.64 15.96
C ASN A 224 -1.57 26.32 17.08
N ARG A 225 -1.40 26.92 18.27
CA ARG A 225 -2.39 26.81 19.35
C ARG A 225 -3.18 28.11 19.44
N ASP A 226 -4.51 28.00 19.46
CA ASP A 226 -5.37 29.11 19.84
C ASP A 226 -5.39 29.18 21.38
N ASN A 227 -4.65 30.14 21.93
CA ASN A 227 -4.45 30.27 23.37
C ASN A 227 -5.71 30.77 24.11
N GLU A 228 -6.65 31.40 23.40
CA GLU A 228 -7.90 31.89 24.00
C GLU A 228 -8.95 30.78 24.06
N LYS A 229 -8.97 29.90 23.06
CA LYS A 229 -10.07 28.95 22.85
C LYS A 229 -9.70 27.47 23.06
N GLN A 230 -8.46 27.18 23.47
CA GLN A 230 -7.99 25.85 23.88
C GLN A 230 -8.15 24.77 22.79
N PHE A 231 -7.85 25.11 21.54
CA PHE A 231 -7.74 24.12 20.45
C PHE A 231 -6.51 24.40 19.57
N TRP A 232 -6.12 23.39 18.78
CA TRP A 232 -5.03 23.50 17.82
C TRP A 232 -5.57 23.84 16.44
N ILE A 233 -4.84 24.68 15.71
CA ILE A 233 -5.09 25.01 14.31
C ILE A 233 -4.02 24.32 13.49
N VAL A 234 -4.43 23.39 12.64
CA VAL A 234 -3.55 22.72 11.68
C VAL A 234 -3.87 23.29 10.30
N HIS A 235 -2.93 24.04 9.74
CA HIS A 235 -3.08 24.60 8.40
C HIS A 235 -2.41 23.66 7.40
N VAL A 236 -3.17 23.25 6.39
CA VAL A 236 -2.71 22.32 5.35
C VAL A 236 -3.09 22.84 3.97
N THR A 237 -2.29 22.51 2.96
CA THR A 237 -2.53 22.88 1.56
C THR A 237 -2.67 21.63 0.71
N LEU A 238 -3.60 21.59 -0.24
CA LEU A 238 -3.69 20.50 -1.21
C LEU A 238 -2.37 20.36 -1.99
N ALA A 239 -1.80 19.17 -2.01
CA ALA A 239 -0.59 18.86 -2.77
C ALA A 239 -0.89 18.89 -4.29
N ASN A 240 0.09 19.32 -5.08
CA ASN A 240 -0.01 19.30 -6.54
C ASN A 240 0.64 18.03 -7.10
N GLU A 241 0.13 17.49 -8.20
CA GLU A 241 0.72 16.36 -8.94
C GLU A 241 2.14 16.64 -9.46
N ASP A 242 2.56 17.91 -9.49
CA ASP A 242 3.89 18.33 -9.90
C ASP A 242 4.95 18.24 -8.76
N ASP A 243 4.60 17.78 -7.55
CA ASP A 243 5.57 17.52 -6.50
C ASP A 243 6.55 16.39 -6.92
N TYR A 244 7.76 16.79 -7.35
CA TYR A 244 8.73 15.95 -8.07
C TYR A 244 8.98 14.59 -7.40
N HIS A 245 9.28 14.59 -6.09
CA HIS A 245 9.60 13.37 -5.35
C HIS A 245 8.40 12.41 -5.25
N LEU A 246 7.21 12.94 -4.98
CA LEU A 246 6.00 12.13 -4.90
C LEU A 246 5.68 11.47 -6.25
N LYS A 247 5.85 12.23 -7.34
CA LYS A 247 5.60 11.76 -8.69
C LYS A 247 6.54 10.62 -9.08
N GLU A 248 7.84 10.74 -8.83
CA GLU A 248 8.82 9.72 -9.17
C GLU A 248 8.57 8.42 -8.37
N THR A 249 8.34 8.54 -7.06
CA THR A 249 8.03 7.37 -6.22
C THR A 249 6.73 6.68 -6.65
N PHE A 250 5.67 7.46 -6.88
CA PHE A 250 4.38 6.91 -7.30
C PHE A 250 4.45 6.23 -8.67
N VAL A 251 5.21 6.79 -9.63
CA VAL A 251 5.46 6.17 -10.94
C VAL A 251 6.17 4.84 -10.76
N HIS A 252 7.24 4.79 -9.97
CA HIS A 252 7.97 3.54 -9.71
C HIS A 252 7.07 2.46 -9.07
N MET A 253 6.25 2.84 -8.08
CA MET A 253 5.30 1.92 -7.46
C MET A 253 4.27 1.40 -8.46
N LYS A 254 3.75 2.27 -9.34
CA LYS A 254 2.79 1.88 -10.37
C LYS A 254 3.39 0.95 -11.41
N GLU A 255 4.63 1.20 -11.84
CA GLU A 255 5.38 0.31 -12.74
C GLU A 255 5.56 -1.09 -12.13
N LYS A 256 5.84 -1.17 -10.83
CA LYS A 256 5.99 -2.45 -10.11
C LYS A 256 4.69 -3.26 -10.07
N ILE A 257 3.54 -2.60 -9.92
CA ILE A 257 2.24 -3.27 -9.89
C ILE A 257 1.77 -3.66 -11.31
N GLY A 258 1.95 -2.75 -12.27
CA GLY A 258 1.42 -2.81 -13.62
C GLY A 258 0.07 -2.09 -13.75
N ASP A 259 -0.44 -2.00 -15.00
CA ASP A 259 -1.68 -1.28 -15.31
C ASP A 259 -2.96 -2.11 -15.10
N GLU A 260 -2.81 -3.38 -14.73
CA GLU A 260 -3.95 -4.27 -14.52
C GLU A 260 -4.80 -3.83 -13.32
N THR A 261 -6.12 -3.86 -13.47
CA THR A 261 -7.07 -3.48 -12.41
C THR A 261 -7.90 -4.69 -12.01
N ASN A 262 -7.25 -5.66 -11.36
CA ASN A 262 -7.83 -6.95 -11.00
C ASN A 262 -7.36 -7.40 -9.60
N LEU A 263 -7.80 -8.59 -9.16
CA LEU A 263 -7.42 -9.16 -7.87
C LEU A 263 -5.92 -9.46 -7.75
N HIS A 264 -5.21 -9.68 -8.86
CA HIS A 264 -3.76 -9.87 -8.85
C HIS A 264 -3.03 -8.60 -8.43
N SER A 265 -3.39 -7.46 -9.04
CA SER A 265 -2.83 -6.15 -8.68
C SER A 265 -3.13 -5.78 -7.23
N ILE A 266 -4.35 -6.06 -6.73
CA ILE A 266 -4.66 -5.90 -5.29
C ILE A 266 -3.78 -6.79 -4.43
N GLY A 267 -3.64 -8.08 -4.77
CA GLY A 267 -2.82 -9.02 -4.02
C GLY A 267 -1.35 -8.59 -3.94
N LYS A 268 -0.80 -8.04 -5.04
CA LYS A 268 0.54 -7.46 -5.06
C LYS A 268 0.65 -6.28 -4.10
N ILE A 269 -0.26 -5.31 -4.21
CA ILE A 269 -0.27 -4.11 -3.35
C ILE A 269 -0.36 -4.52 -1.87
N LEU A 270 -1.24 -5.46 -1.52
CA LEU A 270 -1.37 -5.96 -0.14
C LEU A 270 -0.09 -6.65 0.35
N THR A 271 0.62 -7.36 -0.54
CA THR A 271 1.92 -7.96 -0.20
C THR A 271 2.96 -6.88 0.08
N GLU A 272 3.01 -5.82 -0.73
CA GLU A 272 3.91 -4.68 -0.54
C GLU A 272 3.58 -3.85 0.72
N MET A 273 2.30 -3.81 1.11
CA MET A 273 1.86 -3.21 2.38
C MET A 273 2.20 -4.06 3.61
N GLY A 274 2.66 -5.31 3.42
CA GLY A 274 2.89 -6.26 4.51
C GLY A 274 1.60 -6.95 5.01
N GLU A 275 0.48 -6.77 4.33
CA GLU A 275 -0.84 -7.32 4.66
C GLU A 275 -1.01 -8.72 4.04
N TYR A 276 -0.12 -9.63 4.43
CA TYR A 276 0.05 -10.95 3.79
C TYR A 276 -1.17 -11.86 3.93
N GLU A 277 -1.91 -11.78 5.03
CA GLU A 277 -3.15 -12.56 5.22
C GLU A 277 -4.26 -12.13 4.25
N GLN A 278 -4.36 -10.82 4.02
CA GLN A 278 -5.32 -10.22 3.11
C GLN A 278 -4.90 -10.48 1.67
N ALA A 279 -3.61 -10.39 1.36
CA ALA A 279 -3.06 -10.83 0.07
C ALA A 279 -3.41 -12.30 -0.20
N ARG A 280 -3.22 -13.18 0.80
CA ARG A 280 -3.57 -14.61 0.72
C ARG A 280 -5.07 -14.82 0.45
N LYS A 281 -5.95 -14.12 1.15
CA LYS A 281 -7.41 -14.15 0.86
C LYS A 281 -7.71 -13.68 -0.56
N CYS A 282 -7.06 -12.62 -1.01
CA CYS A 282 -7.23 -12.05 -2.35
C CYS A 282 -6.86 -13.06 -3.45
N TYR A 283 -5.71 -13.73 -3.33
CA TYR A 283 -5.30 -14.75 -4.28
C TYR A 283 -6.18 -16.02 -4.24
N LYS A 284 -6.65 -16.45 -3.06
CA LYS A 284 -7.66 -17.52 -2.96
C LYS A 284 -8.95 -17.17 -3.69
N ARG A 285 -9.41 -15.92 -3.54
CA ARG A 285 -10.60 -15.41 -4.24
C ARG A 285 -10.40 -15.39 -5.75
N MET A 286 -9.23 -14.95 -6.21
CA MET A 286 -8.87 -14.92 -7.64
C MET A 286 -8.95 -16.31 -8.27
N ILE A 287 -8.44 -17.34 -7.59
CA ILE A 287 -8.52 -18.73 -8.04
C ILE A 287 -9.97 -19.22 -8.05
N TYR A 288 -10.74 -18.96 -6.98
CA TYR A 288 -12.14 -19.40 -6.89
C TYR A 288 -13.05 -18.74 -7.93
N GLU A 289 -12.87 -17.45 -8.19
CA GLU A 289 -13.68 -16.69 -9.14
C GLU A 289 -13.25 -16.92 -10.62
N ALA A 290 -12.19 -17.72 -10.86
CA ALA A 290 -11.64 -18.04 -12.17
C ALA A 290 -11.53 -16.84 -13.13
N GLN A 291 -11.10 -15.68 -12.61
CA GLN A 291 -11.04 -14.43 -13.37
C GLN A 291 -9.77 -14.30 -14.25
N ILE A 292 -8.73 -15.10 -13.98
CA ILE A 292 -7.39 -15.06 -14.61
C ILE A 292 -6.78 -16.49 -14.59
N ASP A 293 -5.72 -16.72 -15.35
CA ASP A 293 -4.80 -17.86 -15.25
C ASP A 293 -4.52 -18.24 -13.78
N GLU A 294 -4.99 -19.43 -13.39
CA GLU A 294 -4.85 -19.97 -12.03
C GLU A 294 -3.38 -20.00 -11.58
N SER A 295 -2.43 -20.13 -12.50
CA SER A 295 -1.01 -20.16 -12.17
C SER A 295 -0.55 -18.87 -11.50
N ILE A 296 -1.07 -17.71 -11.92
CA ILE A 296 -0.77 -16.41 -11.31
C ILE A 296 -1.32 -16.36 -9.89
N GLY A 297 -2.53 -16.87 -9.67
CA GLY A 297 -3.15 -16.96 -8.35
C GLY A 297 -2.33 -17.83 -7.39
N TYR A 298 -1.92 -19.03 -7.84
CA TYR A 298 -1.08 -19.92 -7.04
C TYR A 298 0.33 -19.36 -6.80
N SER A 299 0.89 -18.63 -7.76
CA SER A 299 2.17 -17.93 -7.60
C SER A 299 2.07 -16.86 -6.50
N GLY A 300 1.00 -16.05 -6.55
CA GLY A 300 0.68 -15.06 -5.51
C GLY A 300 0.48 -15.68 -4.13
N LEU A 301 -0.23 -16.81 -4.03
CA LEU A 301 -0.34 -17.56 -2.78
C LEU A 301 1.02 -18.02 -2.26
N GLY A 302 1.86 -18.57 -3.14
CA GLY A 302 3.22 -18.96 -2.80
C GLY A 302 4.02 -17.81 -2.16
N TRP A 303 3.82 -16.60 -2.66
CA TRP A 303 4.45 -15.39 -2.12
C TRP A 303 3.88 -14.94 -0.78
N ALA A 304 2.55 -14.91 -0.65
CA ALA A 304 1.89 -14.56 0.61
C ALA A 304 2.25 -15.56 1.73
N ASP A 305 2.20 -16.86 1.45
CA ASP A 305 2.53 -17.93 2.41
C ASP A 305 4.01 -17.87 2.82
N HIS A 306 4.92 -17.54 1.90
CA HIS A 306 6.33 -17.32 2.22
C HIS A 306 6.51 -16.23 3.27
N TRP A 307 5.82 -15.10 3.14
CA TRP A 307 5.90 -13.99 4.11
C TRP A 307 5.22 -14.30 5.44
N LEU A 308 4.19 -15.16 5.44
CA LEU A 308 3.58 -15.72 6.63
C LEU A 308 4.46 -16.78 7.33
N ASN A 309 5.61 -17.14 6.73
CA ASN A 309 6.50 -18.21 7.16
C ASN A 309 5.89 -19.63 7.05
N GLU A 310 4.84 -19.78 6.25
CA GLU A 310 4.21 -21.06 5.88
C GLU A 310 4.94 -21.67 4.67
N TYR A 311 6.21 -22.06 4.88
CA TYR A 311 7.11 -22.39 3.78
C TYR A 311 6.74 -23.66 3.00
N ASP A 312 6.06 -24.62 3.63
CA ASP A 312 5.63 -25.85 2.95
C ASP A 312 4.43 -25.60 2.05
N GLU A 313 3.48 -24.80 2.52
CA GLU A 313 2.35 -24.28 1.76
C GLU A 313 2.85 -23.41 0.60
N ALA A 314 3.82 -22.52 0.85
CA ALA A 314 4.43 -21.68 -0.17
C ALA A 314 5.06 -22.51 -1.30
N LEU A 315 5.79 -23.57 -0.97
CA LEU A 315 6.38 -24.50 -1.95
C LEU A 315 5.29 -25.25 -2.72
N ASN A 316 4.27 -25.76 -2.04
CA ASN A 316 3.16 -26.47 -2.68
C ASN A 316 2.41 -25.57 -3.67
N ASN A 317 2.10 -24.33 -3.28
CA ASN A 317 1.43 -23.36 -4.15
C ASN A 317 2.32 -22.94 -5.33
N THR A 318 3.61 -22.69 -5.10
CA THR A 318 4.56 -22.37 -6.19
C THR A 318 4.72 -23.55 -7.17
N GLN A 319 4.72 -24.78 -6.66
CA GLN A 319 4.78 -25.99 -7.48
C GLN A 319 3.50 -26.21 -8.30
N ARG A 320 2.31 -25.90 -7.73
CA ARG A 320 1.05 -25.93 -8.47
C ARG A 320 1.04 -24.90 -9.60
N ALA A 321 1.49 -23.68 -9.33
CA ALA A 321 1.65 -22.66 -10.36
C ALA A 321 2.56 -23.15 -11.49
N LEU A 322 3.67 -23.80 -11.16
CA LEU A 322 4.61 -24.35 -12.13
C LEU A 322 3.97 -25.46 -12.99
N SER A 323 3.23 -26.37 -12.36
CA SER A 323 2.54 -27.44 -13.08
C SER A 323 1.47 -26.94 -14.05
N LEU A 324 0.73 -25.88 -13.69
CA LEU A 324 -0.23 -25.24 -14.59
C LEU A 324 0.47 -24.58 -15.78
N ILE A 325 1.62 -23.94 -15.55
CA ILE A 325 2.40 -23.30 -16.61
C ILE A 325 3.07 -24.34 -17.53
N ASP A 326 3.48 -25.49 -17.01
CA ASP A 326 4.02 -26.59 -17.81
C ASP A 326 3.02 -27.12 -18.86
N GLU A 327 1.72 -27.00 -18.60
CA GLU A 327 0.66 -27.40 -19.53
C GLU A 327 0.36 -26.33 -20.61
N LEU A 328 0.64 -25.06 -20.33
CA LEU A 328 0.17 -23.91 -21.12
C LEU A 328 1.26 -23.17 -21.90
N LEU A 329 2.47 -23.07 -21.33
CA LEU A 329 3.54 -22.23 -21.86
C LEU A 329 4.74 -23.04 -22.36
N PRO A 330 5.56 -22.47 -23.27
CA PRO A 330 6.78 -23.12 -23.73
C PRO A 330 7.71 -23.53 -22.59
N ASP A 331 8.54 -24.55 -22.84
CA ASP A 331 9.53 -25.08 -21.88
C ASP A 331 10.44 -24.01 -21.29
N ILE A 332 10.79 -22.99 -22.07
CA ILE A 332 11.61 -21.85 -21.64
C ILE A 332 10.75 -20.59 -21.72
N CYS A 333 10.30 -20.11 -20.55
CA CYS A 333 9.61 -18.83 -20.40
C CYS A 333 9.95 -18.17 -19.06
N ASN A 334 9.84 -16.84 -18.98
CA ASN A 334 10.27 -16.09 -17.80
C ASN A 334 9.45 -16.46 -16.56
N GLU A 335 8.16 -16.78 -16.73
CA GLU A 335 7.30 -17.17 -15.60
C GLU A 335 7.82 -18.43 -14.88
N LYS A 336 8.31 -19.45 -15.61
CA LYS A 336 9.00 -20.60 -14.99
C LYS A 336 10.27 -20.17 -14.26
N GLY A 337 11.04 -19.24 -14.84
CA GLY A 337 12.22 -18.66 -14.21
C GLY A 337 11.91 -17.98 -12.88
N LYS A 338 10.86 -17.15 -12.83
CA LYS A 338 10.36 -16.52 -11.60
C LYS A 338 9.95 -17.54 -10.56
N LEU A 339 9.19 -18.57 -10.93
CA LEU A 339 8.75 -19.63 -10.00
C LEU A 339 9.94 -20.39 -9.41
N TYR A 340 10.92 -20.78 -10.22
CA TYR A 340 12.14 -21.42 -9.70
C TYR A 340 12.93 -20.48 -8.80
N SER A 341 13.03 -19.20 -9.14
CA SER A 341 13.68 -18.20 -8.29
C SER A 341 12.97 -18.06 -6.94
N SER A 342 11.63 -18.07 -6.94
CA SER A 342 10.78 -18.06 -5.76
C SER A 342 10.96 -19.30 -4.89
N MET A 343 10.97 -20.50 -5.48
CA MET A 343 11.30 -21.74 -4.76
C MET A 343 12.70 -21.67 -4.14
N GLY A 344 13.66 -21.09 -4.87
CA GLY A 344 15.00 -20.82 -4.38
C GLY A 344 15.01 -20.02 -3.08
N LEU A 345 14.27 -18.91 -3.06
CA LEU A 345 14.11 -18.08 -1.86
C LEU A 345 13.43 -18.85 -0.71
N ILE A 346 12.37 -19.60 -0.98
CA ILE A 346 11.65 -20.35 0.04
C ILE A 346 12.56 -21.43 0.67
N TYR A 347 13.34 -22.16 -0.13
CA TYR A 347 14.33 -23.11 0.38
C TYR A 347 15.43 -22.43 1.20
N TRP A 348 15.87 -21.24 0.79
CA TRP A 348 16.84 -20.45 1.55
C TRP A 348 16.28 -20.09 2.93
N ARG A 349 15.01 -19.69 3.03
CA ARG A 349 14.33 -19.41 4.31
C ARG A 349 14.22 -20.64 5.20
N LYS A 350 14.03 -21.82 4.61
CA LYS A 350 14.11 -23.12 5.29
C LYS A 350 15.54 -23.55 5.65
N LYS A 351 16.56 -22.75 5.33
CA LYS A 351 18.00 -23.05 5.50
C LYS A 351 18.47 -24.28 4.71
N GLN A 352 17.78 -24.61 3.62
CA GLN A 352 18.12 -25.71 2.71
C GLN A 352 18.88 -25.15 1.50
N TYR A 353 20.09 -24.66 1.73
CA TYR A 353 20.83 -23.86 0.76
C TYR A 353 21.18 -24.60 -0.54
N ASP A 354 21.45 -25.92 -0.47
CA ASP A 354 21.70 -26.72 -1.68
C ASP A 354 20.47 -26.79 -2.60
N GLN A 355 19.27 -26.93 -2.02
CA GLN A 355 18.02 -26.91 -2.78
C GLN A 355 17.70 -25.50 -3.29
N ALA A 356 18.06 -24.47 -2.52
CA ALA A 356 17.94 -23.09 -2.97
C ALA A 356 18.78 -22.84 -4.23
N LEU A 357 20.09 -23.16 -4.19
CA LEU A 357 20.99 -23.02 -5.34
C LEU A 357 20.54 -23.87 -6.53
N LYS A 358 20.04 -25.08 -6.29
CA LYS A 358 19.52 -25.94 -7.37
C LYS A 358 18.37 -25.27 -8.13
N ASN A 359 17.44 -24.64 -7.43
CA ASN A 359 16.31 -23.94 -8.06
C ASN A 359 16.74 -22.60 -8.68
N LEU A 360 17.60 -21.83 -7.99
CA LEU A 360 18.15 -20.58 -8.54
C LEU A 360 18.95 -20.83 -9.82
N LYS A 361 19.71 -21.92 -9.90
CA LYS A 361 20.40 -22.30 -11.13
C LYS A 361 19.44 -22.57 -12.29
N LYS A 362 18.34 -23.30 -12.04
CA LYS A 362 17.29 -23.49 -13.06
C LYS A 362 16.68 -22.16 -13.51
N ALA A 363 16.46 -21.24 -12.58
CA ALA A 363 15.96 -19.90 -12.90
C ALA A 363 16.96 -19.15 -13.80
N LEU A 364 18.25 -19.13 -13.46
CA LEU A 364 19.30 -18.50 -14.27
C LEU A 364 19.41 -19.14 -15.66
N ASP A 365 19.41 -20.48 -15.75
CA ASP A 365 19.49 -21.20 -17.03
C ASP A 365 18.35 -20.84 -18.00
N ILE A 366 17.19 -20.42 -17.49
CA ILE A 366 16.05 -19.92 -18.26
C ILE A 366 16.22 -18.43 -18.55
N GLN A 367 16.43 -17.63 -17.51
CA GLN A 367 16.43 -16.17 -17.57
C GLN A 367 17.58 -15.63 -18.42
N GLU A 368 18.79 -16.19 -18.31
CA GLU A 368 19.95 -15.78 -19.12
C GLU A 368 19.76 -16.05 -20.63
N LYS A 369 18.86 -16.99 -21.01
CA LYS A 369 18.59 -17.30 -22.43
C LYS A 369 17.58 -16.37 -23.07
N ILE A 370 16.67 -15.78 -22.30
CA ILE A 370 15.49 -15.09 -22.83
C ILE A 370 15.38 -13.63 -22.40
N LEU A 371 16.05 -13.25 -21.31
CA LEU A 371 16.00 -11.89 -20.78
C LEU A 371 17.24 -11.10 -21.16
N PRO A 372 17.10 -9.78 -21.38
CA PRO A 372 18.23 -8.86 -21.37
C PRO A 372 19.05 -8.98 -20.08
N SER A 373 20.35 -8.67 -20.15
CA SER A 373 21.26 -8.79 -19.01
C SER A 373 20.89 -7.90 -17.82
N ASP A 374 20.20 -6.79 -18.09
CA ASP A 374 19.73 -5.80 -17.13
C ASP A 374 18.30 -6.01 -16.65
N HIS A 375 17.67 -7.12 -17.06
CA HIS A 375 16.30 -7.40 -16.68
C HIS A 375 16.17 -7.59 -15.14
N PRO A 376 15.21 -6.93 -14.47
CA PRO A 376 15.06 -6.99 -13.01
C PRO A 376 14.97 -8.40 -12.45
N ASP A 377 14.21 -9.29 -13.09
CA ASP A 377 14.08 -10.70 -12.66
C ASP A 377 15.41 -11.47 -12.67
N LEU A 378 16.30 -11.21 -13.64
CA LEU A 378 17.61 -11.84 -13.72
C LEU A 378 18.53 -11.32 -12.61
N LEU A 379 18.54 -9.99 -12.40
CA LEU A 379 19.29 -9.35 -11.32
C LEU A 379 18.83 -9.84 -9.94
N ALA A 380 17.52 -10.03 -9.75
CA ALA A 380 16.96 -10.58 -8.52
C ALA A 380 17.44 -12.02 -8.28
N THR A 381 17.51 -12.86 -9.31
CA THR A 381 18.02 -14.24 -9.18
C THR A 381 19.53 -14.27 -8.89
N TYR A 382 20.33 -13.39 -9.48
CA TYR A 382 21.75 -13.24 -9.11
C TYR A 382 21.91 -12.81 -7.65
N ASN A 383 21.12 -11.83 -7.20
CA ASN A 383 21.12 -11.36 -5.83
C ASN A 383 20.77 -12.50 -4.85
N ARG A 384 19.71 -13.27 -5.12
CA ARG A 384 19.31 -14.45 -4.31
C ARG A 384 20.40 -15.53 -4.28
N SER A 385 21.10 -15.73 -5.40
CA SER A 385 22.24 -16.67 -5.47
C SER A 385 23.41 -16.19 -4.61
N ALA A 386 23.75 -14.91 -4.68
CA ALA A 386 24.80 -14.29 -3.86
C ALA A 386 24.50 -14.43 -2.36
N ILE A 387 23.27 -14.13 -1.95
CA ILE A 387 22.79 -14.30 -0.57
C ILE A 387 22.90 -15.76 -0.13
N THR A 388 22.56 -16.70 -1.01
CA THR A 388 22.63 -18.13 -0.70
C THR A 388 24.07 -18.60 -0.52
N TYR A 389 24.98 -18.19 -1.40
CA TYR A 389 26.42 -18.47 -1.26
C TYR A 389 26.98 -17.82 0.02
N SER A 390 26.59 -16.58 0.32
CA SER A 390 26.99 -15.89 1.55
C SER A 390 26.55 -16.67 2.79
N ALA A 391 25.32 -17.20 2.81
CA ALA A 391 24.81 -18.02 3.92
C ALA A 391 25.53 -19.37 4.06
N MET A 392 26.19 -19.85 3.00
CA MET A 392 27.07 -21.03 3.02
C MET A 392 28.54 -20.68 3.32
N ASN A 393 28.88 -19.40 3.55
CA ASN A 393 30.24 -18.87 3.66
C ASN A 393 31.09 -19.02 2.39
N GLU A 394 30.45 -19.17 1.22
CA GLU A 394 31.10 -19.16 -0.09
C GLU A 394 31.32 -17.72 -0.56
N VAL A 395 32.21 -17.01 0.14
CA VAL A 395 32.41 -15.55 0.02
C VAL A 395 32.78 -15.13 -1.41
N GLN A 396 33.63 -15.90 -2.08
CA GLN A 396 34.08 -15.58 -3.43
C GLN A 396 32.92 -15.61 -4.44
N MET A 397 32.13 -16.69 -4.42
CA MET A 397 30.96 -16.81 -5.28
C MET A 397 29.94 -15.70 -4.99
N ALA A 398 29.67 -15.41 -3.72
CA ALA A 398 28.77 -14.32 -3.35
C ALA A 398 29.24 -12.95 -3.87
N PHE A 399 30.54 -12.66 -3.75
CA PHE A 399 31.13 -11.43 -4.27
C PHE A 399 30.97 -11.33 -5.79
N GLU A 400 31.29 -12.40 -6.54
CA GLU A 400 31.16 -12.43 -8.00
C GLU A 400 29.72 -12.10 -8.47
N TYR A 401 28.70 -12.66 -7.82
CA TYR A 401 27.31 -12.39 -8.17
C TYR A 401 26.85 -10.97 -7.79
N TYR A 402 27.25 -10.46 -6.62
CA TYR A 402 26.92 -9.08 -6.24
C TYR A 402 27.62 -8.05 -7.13
N ASP A 403 28.89 -8.28 -7.46
CA ASP A 403 29.68 -7.41 -8.34
C ASP A 403 29.10 -7.38 -9.75
N LYS A 404 28.71 -8.55 -10.28
CA LYS A 404 27.97 -8.65 -11.55
C LYS A 404 26.69 -7.80 -11.53
N CYS A 405 25.90 -7.89 -10.46
CA CYS A 405 24.67 -7.11 -10.32
C CYS A 405 24.95 -5.60 -10.24
N LEU A 406 25.95 -5.17 -9.47
CA LEU A 406 26.37 -3.77 -9.38
C LEU A 406 26.79 -3.22 -10.75
N ASN A 407 27.67 -3.93 -11.47
CA ASN A 407 28.19 -3.49 -12.76
C ASN A 407 27.07 -3.29 -13.80
N ILE A 408 26.07 -4.18 -13.80
CA ILE A 408 24.91 -4.04 -14.68
C ILE A 408 24.09 -2.81 -14.28
N ARG A 409 23.77 -2.64 -12.99
CA ARG A 409 23.00 -1.49 -12.49
C ARG A 409 23.70 -0.15 -12.75
N LEU A 410 25.02 -0.08 -12.58
CA LEU A 410 25.81 1.12 -12.90
C LEU A 410 25.79 1.46 -14.40
N ALA A 411 25.66 0.45 -15.27
CA ALA A 411 25.63 0.65 -16.71
C ALA A 411 24.24 1.05 -17.23
N THR A 412 23.16 0.68 -16.52
CA THR A 412 21.78 0.82 -17.04
C THR A 412 20.88 1.77 -16.26
N LEU A 413 21.20 2.08 -15.00
CA LEU A 413 20.38 2.94 -14.15
C LEU A 413 21.02 4.33 -13.96
N PRO A 414 20.20 5.39 -13.73
CA PRO A 414 20.70 6.67 -13.25
C PRO A 414 21.57 6.53 -12.01
N HIS A 415 22.58 7.39 -11.84
CA HIS A 415 23.57 7.28 -10.76
C HIS A 415 22.93 7.36 -9.35
N ASP A 416 21.80 8.04 -9.21
CA ASP A 416 21.03 8.20 -7.97
C ASP A 416 19.97 7.10 -7.77
N HIS A 417 19.90 6.11 -8.66
CA HIS A 417 18.92 5.05 -8.55
C HIS A 417 19.17 4.23 -7.26
N PRO A 418 18.15 4.03 -6.39
CA PRO A 418 18.30 3.35 -5.12
C PRO A 418 18.99 1.97 -5.22
N ASP A 419 18.74 1.22 -6.30
CA ASP A 419 19.30 -0.13 -6.52
C ASP A 419 20.82 -0.18 -6.52
N ILE A 420 21.47 0.90 -6.92
CA ILE A 420 22.92 1.02 -6.89
C ILE A 420 23.40 1.08 -5.44
N ALA A 421 22.73 1.84 -4.58
CA ALA A 421 23.05 1.91 -3.15
C ALA A 421 22.88 0.54 -2.47
N THR A 422 21.81 -0.20 -2.81
CA THR A 422 21.59 -1.56 -2.32
C THR A 422 22.72 -2.51 -2.73
N SER A 423 23.16 -2.45 -3.99
CA SER A 423 24.30 -3.25 -4.46
C SER A 423 25.60 -2.91 -3.72
N TYR A 424 25.89 -1.63 -3.48
CA TYR A 424 27.07 -1.22 -2.68
C TYR A 424 27.00 -1.73 -1.24
N ASN A 425 25.83 -1.64 -0.60
CA ASN A 425 25.64 -2.18 0.76
C ASN A 425 25.92 -3.69 0.82
N ASN A 426 25.44 -4.45 -0.17
CA ASN A 426 25.68 -5.89 -0.26
C ASN A 426 27.17 -6.22 -0.43
N LEU A 427 27.89 -5.49 -1.28
CA LEU A 427 29.34 -5.67 -1.45
C LEU A 427 30.12 -5.26 -0.20
N GLY A 428 29.76 -4.14 0.43
CA GLY A 428 30.35 -3.70 1.70
C GLY A 428 30.23 -4.77 2.78
N TRP A 429 29.05 -5.39 2.91
CA TRP A 429 28.84 -6.53 3.81
C TRP A 429 29.77 -7.71 3.50
N MET A 430 29.90 -8.08 2.21
CA MET A 430 30.79 -9.17 1.81
C MET A 430 32.27 -8.89 2.09
N THR A 431 32.73 -7.65 1.88
CA THR A 431 34.12 -7.27 2.19
C THR A 431 34.41 -7.35 3.69
N GLY A 432 33.48 -6.91 4.54
CA GLY A 432 33.60 -7.06 5.99
C GLY A 432 33.66 -8.53 6.44
N LEU A 433 32.83 -9.40 5.83
CA LEU A 433 32.89 -10.84 6.08
C LEU A 433 34.23 -11.46 5.65
N HIS A 434 34.76 -11.04 4.50
CA HIS A 434 36.05 -11.51 4.01
C HIS A 434 37.20 -11.13 4.96
N GLU A 435 37.24 -9.87 5.42
CA GLU A 435 38.23 -9.41 6.38
C GLU A 435 38.16 -10.15 7.72
N GLN A 436 36.94 -10.40 8.24
CA GLN A 436 36.76 -11.20 9.45
C GLN A 436 37.25 -12.63 9.27
N PHE A 437 36.99 -13.26 8.13
CA PHE A 437 37.45 -14.61 7.83
C PHE A 437 38.98 -14.68 7.74
N VAL A 438 39.61 -13.74 7.04
CA VAL A 438 41.07 -13.62 6.94
C VAL A 438 41.70 -13.38 8.31
N TYR A 439 41.10 -12.52 9.13
CA TYR A 439 41.56 -12.25 10.49
C TYR A 439 41.48 -13.50 11.40
N MET A 440 40.37 -14.25 11.34
CA MET A 440 40.20 -15.49 12.13
C MET A 440 41.11 -16.63 11.66
N SER A 441 41.32 -16.76 10.35
CA SER A 441 42.25 -17.72 9.75
C SER A 441 43.69 -17.49 10.21
N LYS A 442 44.12 -16.21 10.27
CA LYS A 442 45.46 -15.83 10.77
C LYS A 442 45.67 -16.12 12.27
N ARG A 443 44.60 -16.25 13.06
CA ARG A 443 44.67 -16.54 14.50
C ARG A 443 44.55 -18.04 14.85
N GLY A 444 44.44 -18.93 13.87
CA GLY A 444 44.36 -20.38 14.10
C GLY A 444 43.03 -20.85 14.72
N SER A 445 42.05 -19.96 14.83
CA SER A 445 40.70 -20.24 15.28
C SER A 445 39.77 -20.25 14.06
N LEU A 446 39.89 -21.27 13.21
CA LEU A 446 38.81 -21.61 12.29
C LEU A 446 37.70 -22.25 13.14
N PRO A 447 36.51 -21.65 13.27
CA PRO A 447 35.38 -22.42 13.74
C PRO A 447 35.13 -23.51 12.68
N GLY A 448 34.83 -24.74 13.11
CA GLY A 448 34.16 -25.70 12.22
C GLY A 448 32.87 -25.07 11.63
N PRO A 449 32.12 -25.79 10.76
CA PRO A 449 31.11 -25.23 9.85
C PRO A 449 29.84 -24.64 10.50
N LYS A 450 29.91 -24.10 11.72
CA LYS A 450 28.83 -23.47 12.48
C LYS A 450 29.28 -22.12 13.04
N LEU A 451 29.40 -21.12 12.15
CA LEU A 451 29.21 -19.73 12.57
C LEU A 451 27.71 -19.49 12.73
N THR A 452 27.14 -19.89 13.87
CA THR A 452 25.85 -19.35 14.31
C THR A 452 26.10 -17.96 14.89
N VAL A 453 26.15 -16.94 14.04
CA VAL A 453 26.08 -15.54 14.50
C VAL A 453 24.60 -15.22 14.72
N PRO A 454 24.13 -14.95 15.95
CA PRO A 454 22.70 -14.76 16.26
C PRO A 454 22.06 -13.52 15.60
N PHE A 455 22.85 -12.68 14.93
CA PHE A 455 22.42 -11.41 14.33
C PHE A 455 21.90 -11.52 12.88
N ILE A 456 21.97 -12.71 12.29
CA ILE A 456 21.65 -13.00 10.88
C ILE A 456 20.15 -12.91 10.58
N GLY A 457 19.27 -13.12 11.58
CA GLY A 457 17.82 -13.11 11.37
C GLY A 457 17.21 -11.73 11.12
N GLY A 458 17.77 -10.67 11.73
CA GLY A 458 17.18 -9.33 11.67
C GLY A 458 17.64 -8.49 10.47
N ILE A 459 18.91 -8.61 10.08
CA ILE A 459 19.50 -7.79 9.01
C ILE A 459 19.30 -8.43 7.64
N ILE A 460 19.27 -9.76 7.52
CA ILE A 460 18.95 -10.40 6.23
C ILE A 460 17.48 -10.18 5.86
N HIS A 461 16.58 -10.02 6.84
CA HIS A 461 15.20 -9.61 6.55
C HIS A 461 15.15 -8.26 5.81
N MET A 462 16.12 -7.37 6.06
CA MET A 462 16.25 -6.04 5.45
C MET A 462 16.84 -6.11 4.02
N LEU A 463 17.63 -7.15 3.70
CA LEU A 463 18.29 -7.34 2.39
C LEU A 463 17.46 -8.18 1.38
N LEU A 464 16.38 -8.82 1.84
CA LEU A 464 15.45 -9.61 1.02
C LEU A 464 14.35 -8.78 0.35
N LEU A 465 14.24 -7.50 0.69
CA LEU A 465 13.17 -6.62 0.27
C LEU A 465 13.62 -5.75 -0.91
N PRO A 466 12.81 -5.62 -1.98
CA PRO A 466 12.88 -4.45 -2.83
C PRO A 466 12.28 -3.26 -2.06
N TYR A 467 13.13 -2.50 -1.36
CA TYR A 467 12.83 -1.30 -0.56
C TYR A 467 11.69 -1.43 0.45
N ASP A 468 12.03 -1.67 1.72
CA ASP A 468 11.30 -1.06 2.82
C ASP A 468 12.06 0.20 3.24
N PHE A 469 11.58 1.36 2.79
CA PHE A 469 11.81 2.68 3.41
C PHE A 469 10.48 3.39 3.55
#